data_AF-A0A7C1EAT7-F1
#
_entry.id   AF-A0A7C1EAT7-F1
#
_cell.length_a   1.000
_cell.length_b   1.000
_cell.length_c   1.000
_cell.angle_alpha   90.00
_cell.angle_beta   90.00
_cell.angle_gamma   90.00
#
_symmetry.space_group_name_H-M   'P 1'
#
loop_
_entity.id
_entity.type
_entity.pdbx_description
1 polymer ?
#
loop_
_entity_poly.entity_id
_entity_poly.type
_entity_poly.pdbx_seq_one_letter_code
_entity_poly.pdbx_strand_id
1 'polypeptide(L)'
;MDCVMERRREARLRYSWPIWFAEDYDDILTQGQMVDLSSSGAAFTCYADRCPGRGEHITARFSVPASETADSFDLKNFIRDGKICRIDELGPHIRRVAFQFCEPLPFKPAEQNAESELMSV
;
A
#
# COMPACT_ATOMS: atom_id res chain seq x y z
N MET A 1 -30.12 4.85 8.05
CA MET A 1 -29.39 4.07 9.07
C MET A 1 -28.67 2.98 8.28
N ASP A 2 -27.58 3.38 7.67
CA ASP A 2 -26.95 2.63 6.60
C ASP A 2 -25.84 1.83 7.27
N CYS A 3 -26.16 0.58 7.61
CA CYS A 3 -25.15 -0.39 8.00
C CYS A 3 -24.29 -0.63 6.77
N VAL A 4 -23.26 0.22 6.60
CA VAL A 4 -22.17 0.00 5.67
C VAL A 4 -21.57 -1.32 6.09
N MET A 5 -21.98 -2.40 5.44
CA MET A 5 -21.37 -3.70 5.59
C MET A 5 -19.88 -3.47 5.40
N GLU A 6 -19.11 -3.56 6.48
CA GLU A 6 -17.67 -3.51 6.46
C GLU A 6 -17.20 -4.75 5.69
N ARG A 7 -17.20 -4.65 4.35
CA ARG A 7 -16.78 -5.73 3.44
C ARG A 7 -15.27 -6.00 3.53
N ARG A 8 -14.54 -5.17 4.27
CA ARG A 8 -13.09 -5.27 4.41
C ARG A 8 -12.79 -6.13 5.62
N ARG A 9 -12.06 -7.22 5.39
CA ARG A 9 -11.64 -8.16 6.44
C ARG A 9 -10.56 -7.60 7.38
N GLU A 10 -10.02 -6.43 7.07
CA GLU A 10 -8.91 -5.80 7.78
C GLU A 10 -8.98 -4.27 7.63
N ALA A 11 -8.57 -3.55 8.68
CA ALA A 11 -8.29 -2.12 8.64
C ALA A 11 -7.07 -1.83 7.75
N ARG A 12 -6.98 -0.61 7.19
CA ARG A 12 -5.85 -0.24 6.34
C ARG A 12 -5.02 0.88 6.97
N LEU A 13 -3.72 0.68 7.05
CA LEU A 13 -2.78 1.68 7.53
C LEU A 13 -2.67 2.80 6.49
N ARG A 14 -2.99 4.04 6.87
CA ARG A 14 -2.93 5.20 5.99
C ARG A 14 -1.66 5.97 6.25
N TYR A 15 -0.83 6.12 5.22
CA TYR A 15 0.40 6.89 5.28
C TYR A 15 0.85 7.28 3.87
N SER A 16 1.62 8.36 3.75
CA SER A 16 1.94 9.03 2.48
C SER A 16 3.40 8.84 2.05
N TRP A 17 3.99 7.68 2.32
CA TRP A 17 5.38 7.40 1.94
C TRP A 17 5.51 6.98 0.47
N PRO A 18 6.70 7.13 -0.12
CA PRO A 18 6.94 6.70 -1.49
C PRO A 18 6.77 5.18 -1.65
N ILE A 19 6.27 4.81 -2.82
CA ILE A 19 6.26 3.44 -3.34
C ILE A 19 6.92 3.47 -4.71
N TRP A 20 7.75 2.48 -5.02
CA TRP A 20 8.36 2.32 -6.33
C TRP A 20 7.78 1.09 -6.99
N PHE A 21 7.41 1.16 -8.26
CA PHE A 21 6.84 0.03 -8.97
C PHE A 21 7.29 -0.02 -10.43
N ALA A 22 7.30 -1.21 -11.00
CA ALA A 22 7.57 -1.48 -12.40
C ALA A 22 6.86 -2.77 -12.84
N GLU A 23 6.69 -2.98 -14.13
CA GLU A 23 6.15 -4.23 -14.69
C GLU A 23 7.10 -5.42 -14.44
N ASP A 24 8.42 -5.15 -14.48
CA ASP A 24 9.49 -6.10 -14.16
C ASP A 24 10.55 -5.45 -13.24
N TYR A 25 11.36 -6.25 -12.55
CA TYR A 25 12.41 -5.75 -11.65
C TYR A 25 13.56 -5.05 -12.40
N ASP A 26 13.81 -5.40 -13.67
CA ASP A 26 14.85 -4.79 -14.51
C ASP A 26 14.39 -3.45 -15.14
N ASP A 27 13.10 -3.13 -15.03
CA ASP A 27 12.50 -1.96 -15.64
C ASP A 27 12.72 -0.67 -14.84
N ILE A 28 12.47 0.47 -15.51
CA ILE A 28 12.57 1.79 -14.89
C ILE A 28 11.52 1.91 -13.78
N LEU A 29 12.00 1.94 -12.53
CA LEU A 29 11.14 2.12 -11.36
C LEU A 29 10.39 3.46 -11.43
N THR A 30 9.07 3.37 -11.51
CA THR A 30 8.17 4.51 -11.39
C THR A 30 7.89 4.79 -9.93
N GLN A 31 7.98 6.06 -9.53
CA GLN A 31 7.62 6.48 -8.18
C GLN A 31 6.12 6.84 -8.11
N GLY A 32 5.45 6.28 -7.10
CA GLY A 32 4.13 6.68 -6.64
C GLY A 32 4.16 7.10 -5.16
N GLN A 33 2.98 7.39 -4.63
CA GLN A 33 2.79 7.73 -3.22
C GLN A 33 1.75 6.80 -2.60
N MET A 34 2.12 6.13 -1.51
CA MET A 34 1.20 5.29 -0.75
C MET A 34 0.01 6.11 -0.27
N VAL A 35 -1.17 5.47 -0.24
CA VAL A 35 -2.41 6.03 0.31
C VAL A 35 -2.87 5.18 1.47
N ASP A 36 -2.93 3.87 1.26
CA ASP A 36 -3.31 2.91 2.28
C ASP A 36 -2.71 1.53 2.04
N LEU A 37 -2.44 0.78 3.11
CA LEU A 37 -1.84 -0.55 3.07
C LEU A 37 -2.62 -1.53 3.94
N SER A 38 -2.76 -2.76 3.46
CA SER A 38 -3.26 -3.93 4.16
C SER A 38 -2.32 -5.10 3.96
N SER A 39 -2.49 -6.18 4.73
CA SER A 39 -1.72 -7.41 4.55
C SER A 39 -1.85 -8.00 3.13
N SER A 40 -3.00 -7.83 2.49
CA SER A 40 -3.33 -8.42 1.17
C SER A 40 -3.13 -7.47 -0.03
N GLY A 41 -2.82 -6.20 0.21
CA GLY A 41 -2.73 -5.23 -0.88
C GLY A 41 -2.56 -3.80 -0.41
N ALA A 42 -2.28 -2.92 -1.36
CA ALA A 42 -2.05 -1.50 -1.15
C ALA A 42 -2.93 -0.66 -2.08
N ALA A 43 -3.05 0.63 -1.76
CA ALA A 43 -3.45 1.64 -2.71
C ALA A 43 -2.42 2.76 -2.71
N PHE A 44 -2.11 3.26 -3.90
CA PHE A 44 -1.16 4.35 -4.10
C PHE A 44 -1.64 5.28 -5.20
N THR A 45 -1.08 6.48 -5.27
CA THR A 45 -1.25 7.40 -6.39
C THR A 45 -0.02 7.40 -7.28
N CYS A 46 -0.23 7.52 -8.59
CA CYS A 46 0.83 7.71 -9.57
C CYS A 46 0.37 8.69 -10.67
N TYR A 47 1.33 9.15 -11.47
CA TYR A 47 1.03 9.97 -12.64
C TYR A 47 0.35 9.15 -13.73
N ALA A 48 -0.58 9.77 -14.44
CA ALA A 48 -1.39 9.11 -15.47
C ALA A 48 -0.56 8.56 -16.64
N ASP A 49 0.59 9.16 -16.98
CA ASP A 49 1.47 8.69 -18.06
C ASP A 49 2.30 7.46 -17.67
N ARG A 50 2.46 7.20 -16.37
CA ARG A 50 3.19 6.04 -15.82
C ARG A 50 2.28 5.09 -15.06
N CYS A 51 0.96 5.20 -15.24
CA CYS A 51 0.01 4.36 -14.54
C CYS A 51 -0.10 3.01 -15.26
N PRO A 52 0.15 1.87 -14.57
CA PRO A 52 -0.05 0.56 -15.16
C PRO A 52 -1.52 0.33 -15.48
N GLY A 53 -1.78 -0.55 -16.44
CA GLY A 53 -3.11 -0.95 -16.85
C GLY A 53 -3.84 -1.79 -15.81
N ARG A 54 -5.18 -1.81 -15.90
CA ARG A 54 -6.00 -2.66 -15.03
C ARG A 54 -5.78 -4.13 -15.40
N GLY A 55 -5.49 -4.95 -14.40
CA GLY A 55 -5.18 -6.38 -14.56
C GLY A 55 -3.70 -6.68 -14.79
N GLU A 56 -2.87 -5.66 -14.99
CA GLU A 56 -1.43 -5.86 -15.17
C GLU A 56 -0.75 -6.27 -13.88
N HIS A 57 0.35 -7.00 -14.05
CA HIS A 57 1.21 -7.43 -12.97
C HIS A 57 2.34 -6.44 -12.80
N ILE A 58 2.62 -6.06 -11.55
CA ILE A 58 3.74 -5.19 -11.21
C ILE A 58 4.48 -5.75 -10.00
N THR A 59 5.77 -5.44 -9.93
CA THR A 59 6.58 -5.56 -8.73
C THR A 59 6.62 -4.20 -8.05
N ALA A 60 6.24 -4.14 -6.77
CA ALA A 60 6.24 -2.92 -5.99
C ALA A 60 7.15 -3.02 -4.76
N ARG A 61 7.90 -1.96 -4.49
CA ARG A 61 8.79 -1.79 -3.35
C ARG A 61 8.30 -0.63 -2.48
N PHE A 62 8.13 -0.89 -1.19
CA PHE A 62 7.67 0.12 -0.23
C PHE A 62 8.20 -0.19 1.17
N SER A 63 8.16 0.82 2.04
CA SER A 63 8.49 0.66 3.46
C SER A 63 7.21 0.72 4.29
N VAL A 64 7.19 -0.05 5.38
CA VAL A 64 6.11 -0.08 6.37
C VAL A 64 6.71 0.33 7.71
N PRO A 65 6.10 1.29 8.44
CA PRO A 65 6.53 1.59 9.80
C PRO A 65 6.29 0.37 10.68
N ALA A 66 7.34 -0.16 11.30
CA ALA A 66 7.23 -1.22 12.30
C ALA A 66 7.35 -0.59 13.69
N SER A 67 6.32 -0.75 14.51
CA SER A 67 6.37 -0.36 15.92
C SER A 67 6.78 -1.56 16.75
N GLU A 68 8.07 -1.94 16.75
CA GLU A 68 8.53 -3.07 17.57
C GLU A 68 9.06 -2.67 18.96
N THR A 69 9.38 -1.40 19.24
CA THR A 69 9.61 -0.89 20.62
C THR A 69 9.74 0.63 20.60
N ALA A 70 9.49 1.27 21.74
CA ALA A 70 9.45 2.74 21.93
C ALA A 70 10.77 3.49 21.62
N ASP A 71 11.86 2.79 21.31
CA ASP A 71 13.19 3.37 21.10
C ASP A 71 13.72 3.21 19.67
N SER A 72 12.96 2.61 18.74
CA SER A 72 13.44 2.37 17.38
C SER A 72 12.32 2.56 16.35
N PHE A 73 12.45 3.61 15.52
CA PHE A 73 11.68 3.76 14.29
C PHE A 73 12.18 2.75 13.25
N ASP A 74 11.90 1.46 13.47
CA ASP A 74 12.31 0.42 12.55
C ASP A 74 11.43 0.46 11.30
N LEU A 75 12.07 0.52 10.14
CA LEU A 75 11.43 0.63 8.84
C LEU A 75 11.59 -0.70 8.12
N LYS A 76 10.49 -1.45 7.97
CA LYS A 76 10.53 -2.71 7.24
C LYS A 76 10.27 -2.48 5.76
N ASN A 77 11.26 -2.85 4.94
CA ASN A 77 11.16 -2.75 3.48
C ASN A 77 10.59 -4.03 2.90
N PHE A 78 9.61 -3.89 2.00
CA PHE A 78 8.97 -5.00 1.31
C PHE A 78 9.10 -4.84 -0.20
N ILE A 79 9.26 -5.97 -0.86
CA ILE A 79 9.07 -6.14 -2.30
C ILE A 79 7.89 -7.11 -2.46
N ARG A 80 6.90 -6.72 -3.25
CA ARG A 80 5.71 -7.52 -3.50
C ARG A 80 5.31 -7.44 -4.95
N ASP A 81 5.18 -8.62 -5.54
CA ASP A 81 4.50 -8.82 -6.80
C ASP A 81 3.00 -8.86 -6.57
N GLY A 82 2.26 -8.40 -7.56
CA GLY A 82 0.81 -8.36 -7.47
C GLY A 82 0.18 -7.89 -8.77
N LYS A 83 -1.12 -7.64 -8.70
CA LYS A 83 -1.91 -7.18 -9.86
C LYS A 83 -2.69 -5.92 -9.56
N ILE A 84 -2.91 -5.12 -10.60
CA ILE A 84 -3.75 -3.94 -10.53
C ILE A 84 -5.23 -4.33 -10.56
N CYS A 85 -5.93 -4.14 -9.45
CA CYS A 85 -7.35 -4.46 -9.34
C CYS A 85 -8.28 -3.35 -9.83
N ARG A 86 -7.92 -2.10 -9.54
CA ARG A 86 -8.76 -0.92 -9.81
C ARG A 86 -7.88 0.30 -10.02
N ILE A 87 -8.33 1.18 -10.91
CA ILE A 87 -7.73 2.48 -11.16
C ILE A 87 -8.86 3.49 -11.07
N ASP A 88 -8.71 4.47 -10.19
CA ASP A 88 -9.62 5.60 -10.04
C ASP A 88 -8.93 6.87 -10.56
N GLU A 89 -9.66 7.65 -11.35
CA GLU A 89 -9.19 8.93 -11.86
C GLU A 89 -9.43 10.02 -10.81
N LEU A 90 -8.37 10.54 -10.20
CA LEU A 90 -8.48 11.65 -9.23
C LEU A 90 -8.39 13.03 -9.89
N GLY A 91 -7.86 13.07 -11.12
CA GLY A 91 -7.74 14.27 -11.92
C GLY A 91 -7.09 13.96 -13.27
N PRO A 92 -6.78 15.00 -14.07
CA PRO A 92 -6.22 14.82 -15.41
C PRO A 92 -4.83 14.15 -15.42
N HIS A 93 -4.06 14.31 -14.34
CA HIS A 93 -2.67 13.83 -14.26
C HIS A 93 -2.43 12.78 -13.18
N ILE A 94 -3.39 12.55 -12.29
CA ILE A 94 -3.20 11.68 -11.12
C ILE A 94 -4.23 10.55 -11.13
N ARG A 95 -3.73 9.33 -10.96
CA ARG A 95 -4.52 8.11 -10.80
C ARG A 95 -4.31 7.56 -9.42
N ARG A 96 -5.36 6.97 -8.84
CA ARG A 96 -5.26 6.13 -7.66
C ARG A 96 -5.38 4.67 -8.09
N VAL A 97 -4.39 3.89 -7.73
CA VAL A 97 -4.26 2.49 -8.12
C VAL A 97 -4.48 1.63 -6.90
N ALA A 98 -5.34 0.62 -7.02
CA ALA A 98 -5.50 -0.45 -6.04
C ALA A 98 -4.72 -1.68 -6.51
N PHE A 99 -3.77 -2.10 -5.69
CA PHE A 99 -2.81 -3.15 -5.97
C PHE A 99 -3.05 -4.32 -5.00
N GLN A 100 -3.26 -5.52 -5.53
CA GLN A 100 -3.43 -6.73 -4.74
C GLN A 100 -2.16 -7.57 -4.81
N PHE A 101 -1.59 -7.91 -3.66
CA PHE A 101 -0.40 -8.73 -3.58
C PHE A 101 -0.69 -10.18 -3.98
N CYS A 102 0.25 -10.81 -4.68
CA CYS A 102 0.25 -12.25 -4.91
C CYS A 102 0.52 -12.99 -3.59
N GLU A 103 1.51 -12.53 -2.83
CA GLU A 103 1.85 -13.03 -1.51
C GLU A 103 1.53 -11.98 -0.43
N PRO A 104 0.71 -12.31 0.58
CA PRO A 104 0.39 -11.37 1.63
C PRO A 104 1.64 -10.97 2.44
N LEU A 105 1.54 -9.84 3.13
CA LEU A 105 2.49 -9.49 4.18
C LEU A 105 2.32 -10.46 5.37
N PRO A 106 3.41 -10.78 6.10
CA PRO A 106 3.35 -11.72 7.22
C PRO A 106 2.64 -11.15 8.47
N PHE A 107 2.13 -9.92 8.41
CA PHE A 107 1.42 -9.23 9.48
C PHE A 107 0.40 -8.25 8.91
N LYS A 108 -0.41 -7.69 9.80
CA LYS A 108 -1.44 -6.70 9.48
C LYS A 108 -0.97 -5.30 9.85
N PRO A 109 -0.63 -4.44 8.87
CA PRO A 109 0.05 -3.17 9.12
C PRO A 109 -0.79 -2.17 9.94
N ALA A 110 -2.11 -2.22 9.82
CA ALA A 110 -3.00 -1.32 10.58
C ALA A 110 -3.10 -1.69 12.07
N GLU A 111 -2.95 -2.98 12.41
CA GLU A 111 -3.10 -3.46 13.78
C GLU A 111 -1.83 -3.19 14.60
N GLN A 112 -0.65 -3.23 13.98
CA GLN A 112 0.62 -2.91 14.65
C GLN A 112 0.72 -1.47 15.17
N ASN A 113 0.04 -0.51 14.53
CA ASN A 113 0.07 0.88 14.98
C ASN A 113 -0.92 1.14 16.12
N ALA A 114 -2.04 0.41 16.15
CA ALA A 114 -3.05 0.55 17.20
C ALA A 114 -2.54 0.10 18.59
N GLU A 115 -1.62 -0.87 18.62
CA GLU A 115 -0.98 -1.34 19.85
C GLU A 115 0.02 -0.31 20.42
N SER A 116 0.59 0.54 19.56
CA SER A 116 1.53 1.59 19.95
C SER A 116 0.83 2.80 20.58
N GLU A 117 -0.34 3.19 20.06
CA GLU A 117 -1.13 4.30 20.61
C GLU A 117 -1.76 3.97 21.98
N LEU A 118 -1.92 2.69 22.33
CA LEU A 118 -2.55 2.27 23.59
C LEU A 118 -1.60 2.23 24.80
N MET A 119 -0.27 2.37 24.60
CA MET A 119 0.73 2.41 25.68
C MET A 119 1.16 3.84 26.06
N SER A 120 0.48 4.87 25.53
CA SER A 120 0.75 6.29 25.79
C SER A 120 -0.23 6.91 26.81
N VAL A 121 -0.56 6.22 27.91
CA VAL A 121 -1.42 6.75 29.00
C VAL A 121 -0.72 6.74 30.35
#